data_AF-A0A4Q4TIC4-F1
#
_entry.id   AF-A0A4Q4TIC4-F1
#
_cell.length_a   1.000
_cell.length_b   1.000
_cell.length_c   1.000
_cell.angle_alpha   90.00
_cell.angle_beta   90.00
_cell.angle_gamma   90.00
#
_symmetry.space_group_name_H-M   'P 1'
#
loop_
_entity.id
_entity.type
_entity.pdbx_description
1 polymer ?
#
loop_
_entity_poly.entity_id
_entity_poly.type
_entity_poly.pdbx_seq_one_letter_code
_entity_poly.pdbx_strand_id
1 'polypeptide(L)'
;MEPNVVRFLNDRLYDKRKIGALDLERQIRELVAAKDFPRIQAILEQLCNEYAYAVHQPHARNGGLIGLAAAAIALGPELPRYLEIIVPPVLACFVDQDARVRYYACESMYNIAKVAKGEILRYFNHIFDVLCKLGADSELSVKNGAELLDRLIKDIVAESAATYVSVLEAKDPDGPDDQPDPPTAFSLPKFIPLLKDRIGAINPFTRTFLVGWIMLLDSIPDLELVTYLPEFLGGLLKFLSGNNRDVHATTKTCLERFLNEIKRISRIKKGIAESKKSKGDGKRKREESVDSGSVQLAPDEIDEAGSTTANEEDDEDVSSEDDWIPGQDVQINFKAILEILTATLDSPLGK
;
A
#
# COMPACT_ATOMS: atom_id res chain seq x y z
N MET A 1 -13.80 -10.36 31.84
CA MET A 1 -12.57 -9.85 32.48
C MET A 1 -12.64 -10.01 33.99
N GLU A 2 -11.49 -10.00 34.68
CA GLU A 2 -11.46 -9.95 36.15
C GLU A 2 -12.08 -8.65 36.70
N PRO A 3 -12.75 -8.67 37.87
CA PRO A 3 -13.40 -7.48 38.44
C PRO A 3 -12.44 -6.30 38.65
N ASN A 4 -11.18 -6.56 39.00
CA ASN A 4 -10.18 -5.52 39.19
C ASN A 4 -9.79 -4.82 37.88
N VAL A 5 -9.66 -5.58 36.79
CA VAL A 5 -9.41 -5.03 35.45
C VAL A 5 -10.55 -4.13 35.03
N VAL A 6 -11.79 -4.61 35.15
CA VAL A 6 -13.03 -3.85 34.84
C VAL A 6 -13.06 -2.53 35.61
N ARG A 7 -12.73 -2.56 36.90
CA ARG A 7 -12.70 -1.38 37.76
C ARG A 7 -11.63 -0.37 37.32
N PHE A 8 -10.42 -0.84 37.03
CA PHE A 8 -9.31 0.03 36.66
C PHE A 8 -9.47 0.65 35.27
N LEU A 9 -10.00 -0.08 34.29
CA LEU A 9 -10.27 0.45 32.95
C LEU A 9 -11.34 1.54 32.95
N ASN A 10 -12.30 1.48 33.88
CA ASN A 10 -13.34 2.52 34.05
C ASN A 10 -12.88 3.72 34.90
N ASP A 11 -11.64 3.72 35.42
CA ASP A 11 -11.19 4.82 36.25
C ASP A 11 -10.98 6.10 35.43
N ARG A 12 -11.19 7.25 36.08
CA ARG A 12 -11.02 8.57 35.46
C ARG A 12 -9.54 8.91 35.23
N LEU A 13 -8.66 8.35 36.05
CA LEU A 13 -7.22 8.58 35.98
C LEU A 13 -6.57 7.66 34.95
N TYR A 14 -5.79 8.27 34.05
CA TYR A 14 -5.05 7.54 33.02
C TYR A 14 -4.11 6.48 33.60
N ASP A 15 -3.35 6.81 34.65
CA ASP A 15 -2.38 5.88 35.25
C ASP A 15 -3.03 4.61 35.79
N LYS A 16 -4.25 4.73 36.34
CA LYS A 16 -5.01 3.57 36.80
C LYS A 16 -5.54 2.72 35.66
N ARG A 17 -5.98 3.34 34.56
CA ARG A 17 -6.35 2.60 33.35
C ARG A 17 -5.17 1.84 32.77
N LYS A 18 -3.97 2.42 32.80
CA LYS A 18 -2.73 1.75 32.39
C LYS A 18 -2.43 0.52 33.24
N ILE A 19 -2.62 0.59 34.57
CA ILE A 19 -2.50 -0.59 35.44
C ILE A 19 -3.51 -1.67 35.03
N GLY A 20 -4.79 -1.31 34.85
CA GLY A 20 -5.81 -2.25 34.39
C GLY A 20 -5.49 -2.88 33.04
N ALA A 21 -4.87 -2.12 32.12
CA ALA A 21 -4.44 -2.59 30.82
C ALA A 21 -3.29 -3.61 30.91
N LEU A 22 -2.32 -3.39 31.81
CA LEU A 22 -1.22 -4.34 32.05
C LEU A 22 -1.72 -5.63 32.69
N ASP A 23 -2.65 -5.54 33.64
CA ASP A 23 -3.29 -6.72 34.24
C ASP A 23 -4.10 -7.50 33.19
N LEU A 24 -4.83 -6.80 32.31
CA LEU A 24 -5.55 -7.40 31.18
C LEU A 24 -4.58 -8.09 30.20
N GLU A 25 -3.46 -7.44 29.88
CA GLU A 25 -2.45 -8.00 29.00
C GLU A 25 -1.91 -9.32 29.56
N ARG A 26 -1.55 -9.35 30.86
CA ARG A 26 -1.11 -10.58 31.53
C ARG A 26 -2.19 -11.66 31.46
N GLN A 27 -3.43 -11.33 31.79
CA GLN A 27 -4.57 -12.27 31.73
C GLN A 27 -4.72 -12.87 30.33
N ILE A 28 -4.66 -12.07 29.27
CA ILE A 28 -4.79 -12.58 27.89
C ILE A 28 -3.58 -13.45 27.51
N ARG A 29 -2.35 -13.10 27.91
CA ARG A 29 -1.17 -13.94 27.65
C ARG A 29 -1.28 -15.32 28.31
N GLU A 30 -1.80 -15.39 29.53
CA GLU A 30 -2.05 -16.66 30.23
C GLU A 30 -3.10 -17.50 29.49
N LEU A 31 -4.19 -16.87 29.03
CA LEU A 31 -5.22 -17.56 28.24
C LEU A 31 -4.71 -18.05 26.88
N VAL A 32 -3.86 -17.26 26.21
CA VAL A 32 -3.21 -17.67 24.95
C VAL A 32 -2.32 -18.89 25.20
N ALA A 33 -1.51 -18.86 26.27
CA ALA A 33 -0.66 -20.00 26.65
C ALA A 33 -1.48 -21.25 27.00
N ALA A 34 -2.65 -21.07 27.63
CA ALA A 34 -3.61 -22.13 27.93
C ALA A 34 -4.46 -22.56 26.72
N LYS A 35 -4.37 -21.86 25.58
CA LYS A 35 -5.21 -22.04 24.38
C LYS A 35 -6.72 -21.90 24.67
N ASP A 36 -7.10 -21.08 25.65
CA ASP A 36 -8.50 -20.79 25.99
C ASP A 36 -9.04 -19.63 25.13
N PHE A 37 -9.18 -19.90 23.83
CA PHE A 37 -9.70 -18.94 22.86
C PHE A 37 -11.14 -18.48 23.12
N PRO A 38 -12.09 -19.34 23.57
CA PRO A 38 -13.43 -18.89 23.92
C PRO A 38 -13.43 -17.81 25.01
N ARG A 39 -12.55 -17.94 26.01
CA ARG A 39 -12.45 -16.93 27.08
C ARG A 39 -11.84 -15.62 26.60
N ILE A 40 -10.87 -15.69 25.70
CA ILE A 40 -10.30 -14.50 25.03
C ILE A 40 -11.39 -13.77 24.25
N GLN A 41 -12.17 -14.49 23.45
CA GLN A 41 -13.25 -13.90 22.67
C GLN A 41 -14.28 -13.20 23.58
N ALA A 42 -14.69 -13.85 24.68
CA ALA A 42 -15.61 -13.24 25.64
C ALA A 42 -15.05 -11.95 26.28
N ILE A 43 -13.74 -11.87 26.52
CA ILE A 43 -13.08 -10.66 27.00
C ILE A 43 -13.12 -9.55 25.95
N LEU A 44 -12.82 -9.87 24.69
CA LEU A 44 -12.85 -8.90 23.59
C LEU A 44 -14.27 -8.38 23.34
N GLU A 45 -15.27 -9.25 23.31
CA GLU A 45 -16.68 -8.88 23.18
C GLU A 45 -17.12 -7.96 24.32
N GLN A 46 -16.66 -8.23 25.55
CA GLN A 46 -16.91 -7.35 26.70
C GLN A 46 -16.29 -5.96 26.48
N LEU A 47 -15.03 -5.87 26.05
CA LEU A 47 -14.37 -4.59 25.73
C LEU A 47 -15.07 -3.82 24.60
N CYS A 48 -15.61 -4.53 23.60
CA CYS A 48 -16.32 -3.90 22.50
C CYS A 48 -17.68 -3.35 22.94
N ASN A 49 -18.52 -4.21 23.53
CA ASN A 49 -19.91 -3.91 23.81
C ASN A 49 -20.11 -3.01 25.02
N GLU A 50 -19.34 -3.23 26.09
CA GLU A 50 -19.51 -2.50 27.35
C GLU A 50 -18.67 -1.21 27.40
N TYR A 51 -17.68 -1.06 26.51
CA TYR A 51 -16.75 0.07 26.55
C TYR A 51 -16.70 0.83 25.24
N ALA A 52 -16.15 0.26 24.16
CA ALA A 52 -15.92 1.00 22.93
C ALA A 52 -17.24 1.53 22.30
N TYR A 53 -18.32 0.77 22.39
CA TYR A 53 -19.66 1.20 21.96
C TYR A 53 -20.51 1.87 23.05
N ALA A 54 -19.96 2.14 24.24
CA ALA A 54 -20.69 2.84 25.29
C ALA A 54 -20.77 4.36 25.00
N VAL A 55 -21.62 4.75 24.04
CA VAL A 55 -21.74 6.12 23.51
C VAL A 55 -22.01 7.17 24.60
N HIS A 56 -22.69 6.79 25.69
CA HIS A 56 -23.01 7.70 26.79
C HIS A 56 -21.94 7.82 27.87
N GLN A 57 -20.83 7.06 27.78
CA GLN A 57 -19.78 7.02 28.80
C GLN A 57 -18.38 7.20 28.20
N PRO A 58 -17.91 8.44 27.98
CA PRO A 58 -16.60 8.72 27.39
C PRO A 58 -15.42 8.08 28.15
N HIS A 59 -15.53 7.98 29.47
CA HIS A 59 -14.51 7.32 30.30
C HIS A 59 -14.42 5.82 30.04
N ALA A 60 -15.56 5.15 29.85
CA ALA A 60 -15.62 3.75 29.47
C ALA A 60 -15.01 3.56 28.08
N ARG A 61 -15.36 4.38 27.08
CA ARG A 61 -14.75 4.30 25.74
C ARG A 61 -13.23 4.38 25.76
N ASN A 62 -12.69 5.34 26.51
CA ASN A 62 -11.23 5.45 26.70
C ASN A 62 -10.62 4.19 27.34
N GLY A 63 -11.27 3.61 28.35
CA GLY A 63 -10.85 2.35 28.96
C GLY A 63 -10.90 1.18 27.97
N GLY A 64 -11.95 1.10 27.16
CA GLY A 64 -12.12 0.10 26.11
C GLY A 64 -11.03 0.20 25.04
N LEU A 65 -10.74 1.40 24.55
CA LEU A 65 -9.67 1.64 23.58
C LEU A 65 -8.31 1.19 24.11
N ILE A 66 -7.97 1.55 25.35
CA ILE A 66 -6.72 1.12 25.99
C ILE A 66 -6.71 -0.40 26.17
N GLY A 67 -7.82 -0.99 26.61
CA GLY A 67 -7.96 -2.43 26.80
C GLY A 67 -7.83 -3.22 25.49
N LEU A 68 -8.42 -2.74 24.39
CA LEU A 68 -8.30 -3.36 23.06
C LEU A 68 -6.85 -3.31 22.54
N ALA A 69 -6.13 -2.20 22.77
CA ALA A 69 -4.72 -2.11 22.43
C ALA A 69 -3.86 -3.08 23.26
N ALA A 70 -4.11 -3.17 24.57
CA ALA A 70 -3.43 -4.12 25.44
C ALA A 70 -3.73 -5.58 25.04
N ALA A 71 -4.98 -5.87 24.68
CA ALA A 71 -5.37 -7.18 24.16
C ALA A 71 -4.61 -7.51 22.86
N ALA A 72 -4.49 -6.55 21.93
CA ALA A 72 -3.74 -6.76 20.70
C ALA A 72 -2.25 -7.08 20.96
N ILE A 73 -1.63 -6.37 21.91
CA ILE A 73 -0.24 -6.62 22.35
C ILE A 73 -0.09 -8.01 23.00
N ALA A 74 -1.08 -8.45 23.79
CA ALA A 74 -1.08 -9.75 24.43
C ALA A 74 -1.23 -10.90 23.43
N LEU A 75 -2.14 -10.74 22.46
CA LEU A 75 -2.45 -11.74 21.44
C LEU A 75 -1.26 -12.05 20.52
N GLY A 76 -0.46 -11.04 20.17
CA GLY A 76 0.74 -11.22 19.36
C GLY A 76 0.42 -11.97 18.04
N PRO A 77 1.02 -13.16 17.78
CA PRO A 77 0.74 -13.94 16.57
C PRO A 77 -0.73 -14.36 16.38
N GLU A 78 -1.52 -14.43 17.46
CA GLU A 78 -2.94 -14.80 17.40
C GLU A 78 -3.84 -13.62 17.03
N LEU A 79 -3.32 -12.38 17.06
CA LEU A 79 -4.07 -11.15 16.77
C LEU A 79 -4.87 -11.19 15.45
N PRO A 80 -4.35 -11.74 14.33
CA PRO A 80 -5.05 -11.67 13.03
C PRO A 80 -6.47 -12.23 13.08
N ARG A 81 -6.71 -13.26 13.91
CA ARG A 81 -8.01 -13.92 14.12
C ARG A 81 -9.04 -13.02 14.80
N TYR A 82 -8.59 -11.99 15.50
CA TYR A 82 -9.43 -11.11 16.32
C TYR A 82 -9.53 -9.69 15.76
N LEU A 83 -8.80 -9.34 14.69
CA LEU A 83 -8.82 -7.98 14.13
C LEU A 83 -10.22 -7.56 13.66
N GLU A 84 -11.05 -8.48 13.18
CA GLU A 84 -12.43 -8.18 12.76
C GLU A 84 -13.32 -7.75 13.94
N ILE A 85 -12.99 -8.18 15.16
CA ILE A 85 -13.68 -7.77 16.38
C ILE A 85 -13.07 -6.48 16.92
N ILE A 86 -11.74 -6.34 16.87
CA ILE A 86 -10.99 -5.26 17.52
C ILE A 86 -11.01 -3.95 16.72
N VAL A 87 -10.88 -4.00 15.40
CA VAL A 87 -10.69 -2.82 14.54
C VAL A 87 -11.97 -1.96 14.42
N PRO A 88 -13.16 -2.51 14.15
CA PRO A 88 -14.36 -1.70 13.94
C PRO A 88 -14.76 -0.79 15.13
N PRO A 89 -14.68 -1.24 16.40
CA PRO A 89 -14.95 -0.37 17.54
C PRO A 89 -13.95 0.78 17.67
N VAL A 90 -12.66 0.55 17.40
CA VAL A 90 -11.65 1.62 17.40
C VAL A 90 -11.92 2.61 16.27
N LEU A 91 -12.32 2.11 15.08
CA LEU A 91 -12.68 2.96 13.95
C LEU A 91 -13.86 3.90 14.29
N ALA A 92 -14.86 3.40 15.01
CA ALA A 92 -16.00 4.20 15.44
C ALA A 92 -15.61 5.36 16.38
N CYS A 93 -14.53 5.21 17.16
CA CYS A 93 -14.05 6.23 18.10
C CYS A 93 -13.29 7.39 17.43
N PHE A 94 -12.85 7.29 16.16
CA PHE A 94 -12.18 8.40 15.47
C PHE A 94 -13.08 9.60 15.18
N VAL A 95 -14.40 9.41 15.20
CA VAL A 95 -15.39 10.48 14.97
C VAL A 95 -16.16 10.85 16.24
N ASP A 96 -15.64 10.46 17.41
CA ASP A 96 -16.26 10.76 18.70
C ASP A 96 -16.33 12.28 18.94
N GLN A 97 -17.35 12.72 19.68
CA GLN A 97 -17.50 14.13 20.06
C GLN A 97 -16.42 14.56 21.07
N ASP A 98 -16.01 13.68 21.99
CA ASP A 98 -14.92 13.96 22.93
C ASP A 98 -13.56 13.74 22.25
N ALA A 99 -12.79 14.82 22.12
CA ALA A 99 -11.48 14.76 21.48
C ALA A 99 -10.48 13.85 22.18
N ARG A 100 -10.62 13.61 23.49
CA ARG A 100 -9.77 12.63 24.18
C ARG A 100 -10.05 11.22 23.69
N VAL A 101 -11.31 10.89 23.40
CA VAL A 101 -11.66 9.58 22.82
C VAL A 101 -11.05 9.44 21.43
N ARG A 102 -11.14 10.50 20.60
CA ARG A 102 -10.48 10.51 19.28
C ARG A 102 -8.96 10.34 19.38
N TYR A 103 -8.32 11.03 20.32
CA TYR A 103 -6.88 10.89 20.59
C TYR A 103 -6.51 9.45 21.00
N TYR A 104 -7.25 8.85 21.93
CA TYR A 104 -7.00 7.46 22.34
C TYR A 104 -7.31 6.47 21.22
N ALA A 105 -8.23 6.79 20.28
CA ALA A 105 -8.45 5.95 19.10
C ALA A 105 -7.20 5.93 18.20
N CYS A 106 -6.55 7.09 18.00
CA CYS A 106 -5.26 7.16 17.30
C CYS A 106 -4.18 6.32 18.00
N GLU A 107 -4.02 6.49 19.31
CA GLU A 107 -3.01 5.77 20.11
C GLU A 107 -3.25 4.25 20.12
N SER A 108 -4.49 3.83 20.30
CA SER A 108 -4.86 2.41 20.28
C SER A 108 -4.68 1.79 18.89
N MET A 109 -5.13 2.46 17.83
CA MET A 109 -4.94 1.96 16.47
C MET A 109 -3.46 1.88 16.10
N TYR A 110 -2.63 2.83 16.54
CA TYR A 110 -1.18 2.78 16.35
C TYR A 110 -0.58 1.51 16.97
N ASN A 111 -0.93 1.22 18.22
CA ASN A 111 -0.44 0.02 18.91
C ASN A 111 -0.94 -1.27 18.26
N ILE A 112 -2.20 -1.32 17.82
CA ILE A 112 -2.77 -2.46 17.09
C ILE A 112 -2.03 -2.65 15.76
N ALA A 113 -1.89 -1.60 14.96
CA ALA A 113 -1.20 -1.64 13.67
C ALA A 113 0.27 -2.07 13.82
N LYS A 114 0.96 -1.60 14.87
CA LYS A 114 2.35 -1.98 15.16
C LYS A 114 2.52 -3.48 15.40
N VAL A 115 1.53 -4.13 16.00
CA VAL A 115 1.54 -5.59 16.24
C VAL A 115 1.06 -6.34 15.00
N ALA A 116 -0.02 -5.87 14.36
CA ALA A 116 -0.64 -6.50 13.20
C ALA A 116 0.23 -6.44 11.93
N LYS A 117 1.06 -5.39 11.77
CA LYS A 117 1.90 -5.16 10.58
C LYS A 117 1.06 -5.28 9.31
N GLY A 118 1.49 -6.08 8.33
CA GLY A 118 0.79 -6.26 7.05
C GLY A 118 -0.68 -6.68 7.17
N GLU A 119 -1.08 -7.38 8.25
CA GLU A 119 -2.49 -7.74 8.46
C GLU A 119 -3.41 -6.53 8.55
N ILE A 120 -2.91 -5.38 9.06
CA ILE A 120 -3.72 -4.19 9.21
C ILE A 120 -4.18 -3.64 7.84
N LEU A 121 -3.50 -4.01 6.76
CA LEU A 121 -3.81 -3.56 5.40
C LEU A 121 -5.17 -4.06 4.91
N ARG A 122 -5.72 -5.13 5.49
CA ARG A 122 -7.11 -5.55 5.24
C ARG A 122 -8.13 -4.46 5.58
N TYR A 123 -7.77 -3.55 6.49
CA TYR A 123 -8.61 -2.43 6.93
C TYR A 123 -8.14 -1.09 6.35
N PHE A 124 -7.18 -1.09 5.41
CA PHE A 124 -6.51 0.11 4.90
C PHE A 124 -7.50 1.18 4.45
N ASN A 125 -8.51 0.83 3.65
CA ASN A 125 -9.47 1.81 3.13
C ASN A 125 -10.19 2.58 4.26
N HIS A 126 -10.58 1.88 5.32
CA HIS A 126 -11.23 2.51 6.47
C HIS A 126 -10.26 3.38 7.27
N ILE A 127 -9.03 2.90 7.49
CA ILE A 127 -7.98 3.64 8.20
C ILE A 127 -7.58 4.90 7.44
N PHE A 128 -7.38 4.79 6.12
CA PHE A 128 -7.10 5.94 5.25
C PHE A 128 -8.23 6.97 5.32
N ASP A 129 -9.49 6.54 5.25
CA ASP A 129 -10.63 7.45 5.29
C ASP A 129 -10.71 8.24 6.60
N VAL A 130 -10.47 7.60 7.75
CA VAL A 130 -10.45 8.31 9.03
C VAL A 130 -9.26 9.26 9.15
N LEU A 131 -8.05 8.83 8.74
CA LEU A 131 -6.86 9.69 8.77
C LEU A 131 -7.02 10.93 7.89
N CYS A 132 -7.64 10.79 6.73
CA CYS A 132 -7.96 11.88 5.81
C CYS A 132 -8.83 12.97 6.47
N LYS A 133 -9.74 12.57 7.36
CA LYS A 133 -10.61 13.48 8.12
C LYS A 133 -9.89 14.09 9.34
N LEU A 134 -9.09 13.29 10.05
CA LEU A 134 -8.38 13.71 11.27
C LEU A 134 -7.30 14.78 11.01
N GLY A 135 -6.76 14.86 9.79
CA GLY A 135 -5.87 15.96 9.39
C GLY A 135 -6.50 17.35 9.58
N ALA A 136 -7.84 17.43 9.59
CA ALA A 136 -8.61 18.65 9.79
C ALA A 136 -9.30 18.74 11.16
N ASP A 137 -8.92 17.92 12.14
CA ASP A 137 -9.53 17.92 13.48
C ASP A 137 -9.43 19.32 14.17
N SER A 138 -10.29 19.60 15.14
CA SER A 138 -10.20 20.85 15.91
C SER A 138 -9.06 20.83 16.91
N GLU A 139 -8.73 19.65 17.46
CA GLU A 139 -7.76 19.51 18.54
C GLU A 139 -6.37 19.12 18.03
N LEU A 140 -5.36 19.88 18.48
CA LEU A 140 -3.96 19.64 18.10
C LEU A 140 -3.44 18.28 18.57
N SER A 141 -3.84 17.82 19.76
CA SER A 141 -3.44 16.51 20.28
C SER A 141 -3.91 15.37 19.39
N VAL A 142 -5.14 15.46 18.87
CA VAL A 142 -5.71 14.47 17.94
C VAL A 142 -4.94 14.47 16.63
N LYS A 143 -4.61 15.65 16.09
CA LYS A 143 -3.77 15.76 14.88
C LYS A 143 -2.41 15.10 15.06
N ASN A 144 -1.73 15.36 16.19
CA ASN A 144 -0.44 14.76 16.47
C ASN A 144 -0.55 13.22 16.59
N GLY A 145 -1.60 12.72 17.23
CA GLY A 145 -1.86 11.28 17.31
C GLY A 145 -2.13 10.65 15.94
N ALA A 146 -2.94 11.32 15.11
CA ALA A 146 -3.24 10.89 13.75
C ALA A 146 -2.00 10.90 12.85
N GLU A 147 -1.09 11.87 13.04
CA GLU A 147 0.17 11.95 12.29
C GLU A 147 1.11 10.78 12.61
N LEU A 148 1.21 10.38 13.88
CA LEU A 148 1.99 9.20 14.26
C LEU A 148 1.43 7.91 13.66
N LEU A 149 0.10 7.77 13.67
CA LEU A 149 -0.59 6.65 13.01
C LEU A 149 -0.37 6.68 11.50
N ASP A 150 -0.55 7.83 10.85
CA ASP A 150 -0.33 8.01 9.41
C ASP A 150 1.06 7.56 9.00
N ARG A 151 2.12 8.02 9.69
CA ARG A 151 3.50 7.61 9.41
C ARG A 151 3.68 6.09 9.52
N LEU A 152 3.17 5.46 10.58
CA LEU A 152 3.27 4.01 10.74
C LEU A 152 2.54 3.25 9.62
N ILE A 153 1.33 3.66 9.25
CA ILE A 153 0.60 2.99 8.17
C ILE A 153 1.31 3.19 6.83
N LYS A 154 1.94 4.35 6.60
CA LYS A 154 2.78 4.59 5.42
C LYS A 154 3.98 3.65 5.38
N ASP A 155 4.66 3.45 6.51
CA ASP A 155 5.79 2.52 6.60
C ASP A 155 5.33 1.09 6.29
N ILE A 156 4.21 0.64 6.88
CA ILE A 156 3.63 -0.69 6.60
C ILE A 156 3.25 -0.83 5.12
N VAL A 157 2.62 0.18 4.52
CA VAL A 157 2.24 0.17 3.10
C VAL A 157 3.48 0.09 2.21
N ALA A 158 4.52 0.89 2.49
CA ALA A 158 5.77 0.85 1.73
C ALA A 158 6.44 -0.53 1.77
N GLU A 159 6.40 -1.20 2.93
CA GLU A 159 7.03 -2.50 3.13
C GLU A 159 6.21 -3.68 2.58
N SER A 160 4.88 -3.59 2.64
CA SER A 160 4.00 -4.78 2.56
C SER A 160 2.88 -4.70 1.52
N ALA A 161 2.57 -3.55 0.93
CA ALA A 161 1.35 -3.38 0.13
C ALA A 161 1.30 -4.26 -1.13
N ALA A 162 2.45 -4.53 -1.75
CA ALA A 162 2.53 -5.31 -2.99
C ALA A 162 2.68 -6.83 -2.78
N THR A 163 3.06 -7.27 -1.59
CA THR A 163 3.54 -8.65 -1.37
C THR A 163 2.83 -9.37 -0.24
N TYR A 164 2.24 -8.64 0.71
CA TYR A 164 1.69 -9.25 1.91
C TYR A 164 0.34 -9.90 1.64
N VAL A 165 0.27 -11.21 1.83
CA VAL A 165 -0.96 -12.01 1.87
C VAL A 165 -1.33 -12.27 3.32
N SER A 166 -2.62 -12.18 3.65
CA SER A 166 -3.07 -12.44 5.02
C SER A 166 -2.79 -13.87 5.44
N VAL A 167 -2.33 -14.05 6.69
CA VAL A 167 -2.13 -15.39 7.29
C VAL A 167 -3.43 -16.18 7.42
N LEU A 168 -4.58 -15.51 7.35
CA LEU A 168 -5.90 -16.16 7.35
C LEU A 168 -6.32 -16.67 5.96
N GLU A 169 -5.67 -16.18 4.91
CA GLU A 169 -5.94 -16.53 3.50
C GLU A 169 -4.78 -17.34 2.89
N ALA A 170 -3.78 -17.72 3.70
CA ALA A 170 -2.64 -18.50 3.25
C ALA A 170 -3.10 -19.86 2.71
N LYS A 171 -2.56 -20.24 1.54
CA LYS A 171 -2.82 -21.54 0.91
C LYS A 171 -2.42 -22.69 1.85
N ASP A 172 -3.20 -23.75 1.81
CA ASP A 172 -2.83 -25.02 2.43
C ASP A 172 -1.64 -25.61 1.65
N PRO A 173 -0.48 -25.86 2.30
CA PRO A 173 0.68 -26.46 1.64
C PRO A 173 0.40 -27.82 1.00
N ASP A 174 -0.61 -28.54 1.50
CA ASP A 174 -1.03 -29.85 0.99
C ASP A 174 -2.20 -29.76 0.00
N GLY A 175 -2.61 -28.53 -0.38
CA GLY A 175 -3.67 -28.26 -1.35
C GLY A 175 -3.23 -28.50 -2.81
N PRO A 176 -4.18 -28.61 -3.75
CA PRO A 176 -3.85 -28.76 -5.17
C PRO A 176 -3.13 -27.51 -5.72
N ASP A 177 -2.03 -27.74 -6.44
CA ASP A 177 -1.14 -26.70 -7.01
C ASP A 177 -1.85 -25.74 -8.00
N ASP A 178 -2.99 -26.15 -8.56
CA ASP A 178 -3.76 -25.36 -9.52
C ASP A 178 -4.59 -24.22 -8.89
N GLN A 179 -4.54 -24.01 -7.57
CA GLN A 179 -5.25 -22.89 -6.95
C GLN A 179 -4.61 -21.54 -7.30
N PRO A 180 -5.41 -20.52 -7.66
CA PRO A 180 -4.88 -19.19 -7.90
C PRO A 180 -4.22 -18.63 -6.63
N ASP A 181 -3.16 -17.84 -6.79
CA ASP A 181 -2.52 -17.19 -5.65
C ASP A 181 -3.51 -16.30 -4.90
N PRO A 182 -3.49 -16.35 -3.56
CA PRO A 182 -4.37 -15.53 -2.75
C PRO A 182 -4.07 -14.05 -2.97
N PRO A 183 -5.08 -13.18 -2.91
CA PRO A 183 -4.88 -11.75 -3.08
C PRO A 183 -4.04 -11.18 -1.94
N THR A 184 -3.31 -10.10 -2.22
CA THR A 184 -2.64 -9.30 -1.19
C THR A 184 -3.67 -8.63 -0.28
N ALA A 185 -3.30 -8.41 0.98
CA ALA A 185 -4.16 -7.78 1.98
C ALA A 185 -4.53 -6.33 1.59
N PHE A 186 -3.57 -5.58 1.04
CA PHE A 186 -3.85 -4.31 0.38
C PHE A 186 -4.28 -4.57 -1.07
N SER A 187 -5.33 -3.88 -1.52
CA SER A 187 -5.81 -3.97 -2.90
C SER A 187 -5.95 -2.58 -3.48
N LEU A 188 -5.02 -2.22 -4.37
CA LEU A 188 -5.09 -0.95 -5.08
C LEU A 188 -6.41 -0.77 -5.84
N PRO A 189 -6.93 -1.75 -6.63
CA PRO A 189 -8.21 -1.60 -7.30
C PRO A 189 -9.38 -1.27 -6.36
N LYS A 190 -9.40 -1.88 -5.15
CA LYS A 190 -10.42 -1.60 -4.13
C LYS A 190 -10.23 -0.23 -3.46
N PHE A 191 -9.01 0.31 -3.46
CA PHE A 191 -8.72 1.63 -2.88
C PHE A 191 -9.07 2.80 -3.81
N ILE A 192 -8.88 2.64 -5.12
CA ILE A 192 -9.04 3.75 -6.09
C ILE A 192 -10.40 4.45 -6.04
N PRO A 193 -11.57 3.77 -5.89
CA PRO A 193 -12.85 4.44 -5.73
C PRO A 193 -12.88 5.42 -4.54
N LEU A 194 -12.29 5.02 -3.40
CA LEU A 194 -12.19 5.89 -2.22
C LEU A 194 -11.26 7.08 -2.49
N LEU A 195 -10.13 6.86 -3.15
CA LEU A 195 -9.22 7.95 -3.53
C LEU A 195 -9.91 8.97 -4.45
N LYS A 196 -10.65 8.49 -5.46
CA LYS A 196 -11.42 9.32 -6.38
C LYS A 196 -12.46 10.16 -5.65
N ASP A 197 -13.14 9.61 -4.66
CA ASP A 197 -14.09 10.38 -3.84
C ASP A 197 -13.41 11.44 -2.99
N ARG A 198 -12.20 11.17 -2.49
CA ARG A 198 -11.48 12.08 -1.58
C ARG A 198 -10.66 13.15 -2.32
N ILE A 199 -10.26 12.94 -3.57
CA ILE A 199 -9.43 13.89 -4.33
C ILE A 199 -10.14 15.22 -4.60
N GLY A 200 -11.46 15.31 -4.39
CA GLY A 200 -12.24 16.55 -4.43
C GLY A 200 -12.07 17.46 -3.21
N ALA A 201 -11.21 17.13 -2.25
CA ALA A 201 -11.05 17.89 -1.01
C ALA A 201 -10.72 19.38 -1.23
N ILE A 202 -11.33 20.25 -0.43
CA ILE A 202 -11.10 21.70 -0.45
C ILE A 202 -10.02 22.12 0.56
N ASN A 203 -10.05 21.50 1.75
CA ASN A 203 -9.14 21.83 2.85
C ASN A 203 -7.67 21.59 2.44
N PRO A 204 -6.77 22.59 2.55
CA PRO A 204 -5.37 22.45 2.15
C PRO A 204 -4.61 21.33 2.88
N PHE A 205 -4.89 21.09 4.16
CA PHE A 205 -4.24 20.02 4.92
C PHE A 205 -4.63 18.65 4.36
N THR A 206 -5.91 18.45 4.04
CA THR A 206 -6.39 17.23 3.39
C THR A 206 -5.77 17.05 2.00
N ARG A 207 -5.59 18.14 1.22
CA ARG A 207 -4.89 18.06 -0.07
C ARG A 207 -3.45 17.60 0.08
N THR A 208 -2.69 18.18 1.01
CA THR A 208 -1.30 17.76 1.30
C THR A 208 -1.25 16.30 1.74
N PHE A 209 -2.18 15.88 2.60
CA PHE A 209 -2.30 14.48 3.02
C PHE A 209 -2.50 13.53 1.82
N LEU A 210 -3.46 13.84 0.95
CA LEU A 210 -3.77 13.03 -0.24
C LEU A 210 -2.60 12.96 -1.21
N VAL A 211 -1.94 14.09 -1.49
CA VAL A 211 -0.75 14.13 -2.35
C VAL A 211 0.38 13.30 -1.75
N GLY A 212 0.59 13.37 -0.44
CA GLY A 212 1.58 12.54 0.26
C GLY A 212 1.32 11.04 0.11
N TRP A 213 0.06 10.60 0.25
CA TRP A 213 -0.32 9.21 0.03
C TRP A 213 -0.19 8.75 -1.43
N ILE A 214 -0.58 9.60 -2.39
CA ILE A 214 -0.41 9.30 -3.81
C ILE A 214 1.07 9.12 -4.15
N MET A 215 1.95 10.02 -3.67
CA MET A 215 3.39 9.90 -3.90
C MET A 215 4.00 8.63 -3.26
N LEU A 216 3.49 8.21 -2.10
CA LEU A 216 3.94 6.98 -1.47
C LEU A 216 3.52 5.76 -2.30
N LEU A 217 2.26 5.66 -2.67
CA LEU A 217 1.74 4.55 -3.46
C LEU A 217 2.41 4.49 -4.85
N ASP A 218 2.65 5.64 -5.47
CA ASP A 218 3.44 5.80 -6.72
C ASP A 218 4.88 5.30 -6.57
N SER A 219 5.46 5.39 -5.36
CA SER A 219 6.83 4.95 -5.13
C SER A 219 6.99 3.43 -5.06
N ILE A 220 5.89 2.67 -5.01
CA ILE A 220 5.87 1.20 -4.95
C ILE A 220 5.63 0.68 -6.38
N PRO A 221 6.67 0.21 -7.09
CA PRO A 221 6.57 -0.08 -8.53
C PRO A 221 5.53 -1.16 -8.86
N ASP A 222 5.44 -2.19 -8.01
CA ASP A 222 4.56 -3.35 -8.21
C ASP A 222 3.06 -3.02 -8.06
N LEU A 223 2.72 -1.85 -7.51
CA LEU A 223 1.33 -1.39 -7.45
C LEU A 223 0.86 -0.78 -8.78
N GLU A 224 1.78 -0.33 -9.63
CA GLU A 224 1.49 0.29 -10.93
C GLU A 224 0.42 1.42 -10.86
N LEU A 225 0.52 2.31 -9.86
CA LEU A 225 -0.49 3.35 -9.60
C LEU A 225 -0.81 4.22 -10.82
N VAL A 226 0.16 4.44 -11.71
CA VAL A 226 0.01 5.19 -12.97
C VAL A 226 -1.12 4.66 -13.87
N THR A 227 -1.45 3.38 -13.80
CA THR A 227 -2.58 2.78 -14.56
C THR A 227 -3.92 3.39 -14.16
N TYR A 228 -4.05 3.85 -12.91
CA TYR A 228 -5.24 4.48 -12.36
C TYR A 228 -5.19 6.01 -12.37
N LEU A 229 -4.13 6.62 -12.91
CA LEU A 229 -3.97 8.07 -12.98
C LEU A 229 -5.23 8.82 -13.47
N PRO A 230 -5.96 8.37 -14.52
CA PRO A 230 -7.17 9.05 -14.96
C PRO A 230 -8.23 9.26 -13.86
N GLU A 231 -8.31 8.36 -12.88
CA GLU A 231 -9.34 8.40 -11.83
C GLU A 231 -9.15 9.57 -10.86
N PHE A 232 -7.94 10.09 -10.70
CA PHE A 232 -7.62 11.15 -9.75
C PHE A 232 -6.85 12.35 -10.34
N LEU A 233 -6.40 12.27 -11.60
CA LEU A 233 -5.64 13.34 -12.27
C LEU A 233 -6.37 14.69 -12.24
N GLY A 234 -7.67 14.70 -12.53
CA GLY A 234 -8.47 15.94 -12.51
C GLY A 234 -8.47 16.63 -11.14
N GLY A 235 -8.41 15.86 -10.05
CA GLY A 235 -8.29 16.40 -8.70
C GLY A 235 -6.92 17.02 -8.42
N LEU A 236 -5.84 16.37 -8.86
CA LEU A 236 -4.48 16.93 -8.78
C LEU A 236 -4.35 18.25 -9.55
N LEU A 237 -4.95 18.35 -10.74
CA LEU A 237 -4.94 19.60 -11.51
C LEU A 237 -5.67 20.74 -10.76
N LYS A 238 -6.78 20.43 -10.07
CA LYS A 238 -7.46 21.40 -9.19
C LYS A 238 -6.65 21.79 -7.96
N PHE A 239 -5.75 20.93 -7.49
CA PHE A 239 -4.85 21.27 -6.38
C PHE A 239 -3.78 22.28 -6.83
N LEU A 240 -3.28 22.15 -8.07
CA LEU A 240 -2.36 23.14 -8.68
C LEU A 240 -3.01 24.52 -8.83
N SER A 241 -4.29 24.61 -9.16
CA SER A 241 -4.97 25.90 -9.33
C SER A 241 -5.30 26.62 -8.01
N GLY A 242 -4.98 26.02 -6.85
CA GLY A 242 -5.31 26.58 -5.55
C GLY A 242 -4.34 27.67 -5.05
N ASN A 243 -4.79 28.48 -4.09
CA ASN A 243 -3.99 29.57 -3.50
C ASN A 243 -2.94 29.10 -2.47
N ASN A 244 -2.91 27.82 -2.10
CA ASN A 244 -1.96 27.31 -1.11
C ASN A 244 -0.65 26.87 -1.79
N ARG A 245 0.45 27.57 -1.48
CA ARG A 245 1.76 27.35 -2.10
C ARG A 245 2.35 25.97 -1.83
N ASP A 246 2.15 25.42 -0.63
CA ASP A 246 2.70 24.12 -0.24
C ASP A 246 1.97 22.98 -0.96
N VAL A 247 0.63 23.07 -1.02
CA VAL A 247 -0.20 22.15 -1.83
C VAL A 247 0.22 22.24 -3.29
N HIS A 248 0.39 23.44 -3.84
CA HIS A 248 0.83 23.61 -5.23
C HIS A 248 2.21 22.95 -5.45
N ALA A 249 3.19 23.22 -4.58
CA ALA A 249 4.55 22.70 -4.73
C ALA A 249 4.58 21.16 -4.68
N THR A 250 3.94 20.57 -3.67
CA THR A 250 3.86 19.10 -3.52
C THR A 250 3.09 18.44 -4.67
N THR A 251 2.00 19.05 -5.12
CA THR A 251 1.21 18.54 -6.26
C THR A 251 2.02 18.60 -7.56
N LYS A 252 2.78 19.67 -7.78
CA LYS A 252 3.67 19.79 -8.95
C LYS A 252 4.70 18.65 -8.97
N THR A 253 5.38 18.41 -7.85
CA THR A 253 6.34 17.31 -7.71
C THR A 253 5.68 15.96 -7.99
N CYS A 254 4.47 15.72 -7.46
CA CYS A 254 3.71 14.50 -7.72
C CYS A 254 3.43 14.30 -9.22
N LEU A 255 2.95 15.33 -9.92
CA LEU A 255 2.66 15.25 -11.36
C LEU A 255 3.93 15.08 -12.21
N GLU A 256 5.05 15.70 -11.82
CA GLU A 256 6.35 15.50 -12.49
C GLU A 256 6.83 14.05 -12.40
N ARG A 257 6.60 13.37 -11.27
CA ARG A 257 6.91 11.94 -11.09
C ARG A 257 6.12 11.07 -12.06
N PHE A 258 4.79 11.20 -12.08
CA PHE A 258 3.94 10.48 -13.03
C PHE A 258 4.34 10.75 -14.48
N LEU A 259 4.64 12.01 -14.84
CA LEU A 259 5.06 12.33 -16.20
C LEU A 259 6.37 11.63 -16.58
N ASN A 260 7.33 11.57 -15.66
CA ASN A 260 8.61 10.89 -15.88
C ASN A 260 8.42 9.36 -15.99
N GLU A 261 7.55 8.80 -15.17
CA GLU A 261 7.18 7.38 -15.23
C GLU A 261 6.50 7.03 -16.57
N ILE A 262 5.50 7.80 -17.00
CA ILE A 262 4.82 7.64 -18.29
C ILE A 262 5.84 7.69 -19.45
N LYS A 263 6.77 8.66 -19.41
CA LYS A 263 7.84 8.77 -20.42
C LYS A 263 8.75 7.54 -20.41
N ARG A 264 9.11 7.02 -19.22
CA ARG A 264 9.93 5.82 -19.08
C ARG A 264 9.22 4.60 -19.65
N ILE A 265 7.97 4.36 -19.27
CA ILE A 265 7.14 3.24 -19.76
C ILE A 265 6.98 3.32 -21.29
N SER A 266 6.72 4.52 -21.83
CA SER A 266 6.61 4.72 -23.28
C SER A 266 7.91 4.38 -24.04
N ARG A 267 9.07 4.74 -23.49
CA ARG A 267 10.38 4.38 -24.08
C ARG A 267 10.62 2.87 -24.05
N ILE A 268 10.31 2.20 -22.94
CA ILE A 268 10.43 0.73 -22.80
C ILE A 268 9.57 0.06 -23.87
N LYS A 269 8.29 0.43 -23.97
CA LYS A 269 7.36 -0.13 -24.97
C LYS A 269 7.82 0.10 -26.41
N LYS A 270 8.34 1.29 -26.71
CA LYS A 270 8.89 1.60 -28.04
C LYS A 270 10.10 0.74 -28.36
N GLY A 271 11.05 0.60 -27.42
CA GLY A 271 12.24 -0.24 -27.61
C GLY A 271 11.90 -1.70 -27.86
N ILE A 272 10.95 -2.26 -27.09
CA ILE A 272 10.46 -3.64 -27.30
C ILE A 272 9.82 -3.79 -28.69
N ALA A 273 9.01 -2.82 -29.12
CA ALA A 273 8.39 -2.85 -30.46
C ALA A 273 9.42 -2.76 -31.60
N GLU A 274 10.46 -1.94 -31.44
CA GLU A 274 11.56 -1.80 -32.41
C GLU A 274 12.42 -3.07 -32.49
N SER A 275 12.74 -3.70 -31.36
CA SER A 275 13.46 -4.99 -31.30
C SER A 275 12.67 -6.14 -31.92
N LYS A 276 11.34 -6.18 -31.72
CA LYS A 276 10.48 -7.17 -32.38
C LYS A 276 10.44 -6.97 -33.90
N LYS A 277 10.47 -5.72 -34.36
CA LYS A 277 10.49 -5.38 -35.79
C LYS A 277 11.82 -5.75 -36.46
N SER A 278 12.96 -5.51 -35.81
CA SER A 278 14.28 -5.87 -36.35
C SER A 278 14.52 -7.38 -36.43
N LYS A 279 14.07 -8.15 -35.42
CA LYS A 279 14.12 -9.63 -35.46
C LYS A 279 13.20 -10.22 -36.55
N GLY A 280 12.06 -9.59 -36.82
CA GLY A 280 11.13 -10.00 -37.89
C GLY A 280 11.67 -9.82 -39.31
N ASP A 281 12.46 -8.77 -39.56
CA ASP A 281 13.11 -8.54 -40.87
C ASP A 281 14.37 -9.40 -41.08
N GLY A 282 15.06 -9.81 -40.02
CA GLY A 282 16.23 -10.69 -40.11
C GLY A 282 15.92 -12.11 -40.57
N LYS A 283 14.72 -12.64 -40.24
CA LYS A 283 14.32 -14.00 -40.61
C LYS A 283 13.92 -14.14 -42.09
N ARG A 284 13.49 -13.05 -42.73
CA ARG A 284 13.16 -13.03 -44.18
C ARG A 284 14.39 -12.98 -45.09
N LYS A 285 15.56 -12.57 -44.61
CA LYS A 285 16.78 -12.48 -45.42
C LYS A 285 17.61 -13.78 -45.47
N ARG A 286 17.35 -14.76 -44.60
CA ARG A 286 18.17 -15.99 -44.51
C ARG A 286 17.65 -17.16 -45.37
N GLU A 287 16.47 -17.03 -45.97
CA GLU A 287 15.89 -18.07 -46.85
C GLU A 287 16.30 -17.95 -48.34
N GLU A 288 17.03 -16.89 -48.75
CA GLU A 288 17.36 -16.64 -50.17
C GLU A 288 18.82 -16.96 -50.59
N SER A 289 19.66 -17.57 -49.76
CA SER A 289 21.03 -17.91 -50.18
C SER A 289 21.41 -19.36 -49.91
N VAL A 290 20.88 -20.25 -50.75
CA VAL A 290 21.47 -21.55 -51.06
C VAL A 290 21.66 -21.65 -52.57
N ASP A 291 22.87 -21.47 -53.08
CA ASP A 291 23.42 -22.32 -54.16
C ASP A 291 24.91 -22.03 -54.46
N SER A 292 25.65 -23.13 -54.66
CA SER A 292 26.89 -23.30 -55.43
C SER A 292 28.20 -22.74 -54.84
N GLY A 293 29.29 -23.49 -54.68
CA GLY A 293 29.64 -24.85 -55.12
C GLY A 293 31.13 -24.91 -55.46
N SER A 294 31.91 -25.74 -54.74
CA SER A 294 33.14 -26.46 -55.18
C SER A 294 34.41 -25.64 -55.56
N VAL A 295 35.69 -26.08 -55.47
CA VAL A 295 36.46 -27.25 -54.98
C VAL A 295 37.96 -26.94 -55.28
N GLN A 296 38.88 -27.24 -54.33
CA GLN A 296 40.33 -27.61 -54.47
C GLN A 296 41.36 -26.60 -55.05
N LEU A 297 42.69 -26.65 -54.82
CA LEU A 297 43.68 -27.22 -53.87
C LEU A 297 45.06 -26.76 -54.40
N ALA A 298 45.99 -26.29 -53.55
CA ALA A 298 47.43 -26.63 -53.54
C ALA A 298 48.26 -25.61 -52.69
N PRO A 299 49.30 -26.04 -51.93
CA PRO A 299 50.01 -25.21 -50.94
C PRO A 299 51.50 -24.91 -51.25
N ASP A 300 52.10 -24.11 -50.35
CA ASP A 300 53.54 -23.87 -50.06
C ASP A 300 54.31 -22.92 -51.01
N GLU A 301 55.12 -21.94 -50.57
CA GLU A 301 55.79 -21.67 -49.28
C GLU A 301 56.32 -20.20 -49.22
N ILE A 302 56.32 -19.62 -48.00
CA ILE A 302 57.26 -18.60 -47.41
C ILE A 302 57.24 -17.14 -47.94
N ASP A 303 56.73 -16.17 -47.15
CA ASP A 303 57.56 -15.35 -46.22
C ASP A 303 56.78 -14.32 -45.37
N GLU A 304 57.34 -14.10 -44.18
CA GLU A 304 57.19 -13.07 -43.12
C GLU A 304 55.97 -12.12 -42.94
N ALA A 305 55.59 -12.07 -41.65
CA ALA A 305 55.23 -10.91 -40.83
C ALA A 305 53.88 -10.20 -41.08
N GLY A 306 52.92 -10.48 -40.20
CA GLY A 306 51.80 -9.59 -39.93
C GLY A 306 50.60 -10.30 -39.33
N SER A 307 50.45 -10.19 -38.01
CA SER A 307 49.20 -10.08 -37.23
C SER A 307 47.93 -10.80 -37.73
N THR A 308 47.31 -11.55 -36.81
CA THR A 308 45.91 -12.04 -36.74
C THR A 308 45.69 -13.55 -36.95
N THR A 309 45.28 -14.20 -35.87
CA THR A 309 44.52 -15.47 -35.81
C THR A 309 43.44 -15.21 -34.72
N ALA A 310 42.14 -15.08 -35.01
CA ALA A 310 41.18 -16.15 -35.35
C ALA A 310 41.18 -17.28 -34.30
N ASN A 311 40.10 -17.86 -33.78
CA ASN A 311 38.64 -17.69 -33.83
C ASN A 311 38.13 -18.86 -32.96
N GLU A 312 37.31 -18.67 -31.93
CA GLU A 312 36.41 -19.70 -31.37
C GLU A 312 35.20 -18.89 -30.88
N GLU A 313 34.15 -18.71 -31.69
CA GLU A 313 33.01 -19.65 -31.82
C GLU A 313 32.52 -20.21 -30.48
N ASP A 314 32.18 -19.31 -29.56
CA ASP A 314 31.04 -19.55 -28.67
C ASP A 314 29.78 -19.01 -29.38
N ASP A 315 29.19 -19.87 -30.23
CA ASP A 315 27.73 -19.88 -30.41
C ASP A 315 27.12 -20.26 -29.05
N GLU A 316 27.16 -19.32 -28.10
CA GLU A 316 26.16 -19.31 -27.05
C GLU A 316 24.84 -19.06 -27.75
N ASP A 317 24.10 -20.15 -27.97
CA ASP A 317 22.64 -20.14 -28.00
C ASP A 317 22.17 -19.32 -26.78
N VAL A 318 22.14 -18.00 -26.93
CA VAL A 318 21.36 -17.12 -26.08
C VAL A 318 19.93 -17.46 -26.41
N SER A 319 19.45 -18.54 -25.78
CA SER A 319 18.07 -18.71 -25.41
C SER A 319 17.63 -17.37 -24.86
N SER A 320 17.00 -16.56 -25.70
CA SER A 320 16.40 -15.30 -25.30
C SER A 320 15.18 -15.69 -24.49
N GLU A 321 15.40 -16.13 -23.26
CA GLU A 321 14.45 -15.85 -22.20
C GLU A 321 14.29 -14.33 -22.25
N ASP A 322 13.11 -13.89 -22.66
CA ASP A 322 12.73 -12.48 -22.68
C ASP A 322 12.92 -11.98 -21.24
N ASP A 323 14.10 -11.41 -20.94
CA ASP A 323 14.39 -10.77 -19.66
C ASP A 323 13.25 -9.79 -19.37
N TRP A 324 12.40 -10.14 -18.40
CA TRP A 324 11.23 -9.34 -18.06
C TRP A 324 11.68 -7.94 -17.67
N ILE A 325 11.20 -6.92 -18.39
CA ILE A 325 11.54 -5.53 -18.11
C ILE A 325 10.42 -4.92 -17.25
N PRO A 326 10.73 -4.44 -16.03
CA PRO A 326 9.75 -3.73 -15.20
C PRO A 326 9.08 -2.59 -15.97
N GLY A 327 7.75 -2.59 -16.03
CA GLY A 327 6.96 -1.58 -16.74
C GLY A 327 6.54 -1.93 -18.18
N GLN A 328 6.94 -3.10 -18.70
CA GLN A 328 6.56 -3.52 -20.06
C GLN A 328 5.06 -3.80 -20.22
N ASP A 329 4.40 -4.31 -19.18
CA ASP A 329 2.99 -4.74 -19.21
C ASP A 329 2.01 -3.63 -18.76
N VAL A 330 2.53 -2.53 -18.19
CA VAL A 330 1.74 -1.43 -17.63
C VAL A 330 0.86 -0.77 -18.69
N GLN A 331 -0.47 -0.83 -18.53
CA GLN A 331 -1.41 -0.22 -19.46
C GLN A 331 -1.83 1.18 -19.02
N ILE A 332 -1.33 2.19 -19.74
CA ILE A 332 -1.69 3.60 -19.50
C ILE A 332 -2.80 4.02 -20.46
N ASN A 333 -3.92 4.51 -19.93
CA ASN A 333 -5.01 5.07 -20.72
C ASN A 333 -4.68 6.51 -21.17
N PHE A 334 -3.82 6.64 -22.19
CA PHE A 334 -3.42 7.93 -22.75
C PHE A 334 -4.61 8.77 -23.24
N LYS A 335 -5.65 8.11 -23.78
CA LYS A 335 -6.86 8.78 -24.26
C LYS A 335 -7.57 9.52 -23.12
N ALA A 336 -7.86 8.82 -22.02
CA ALA A 336 -8.52 9.43 -20.87
C ALA A 336 -7.67 10.54 -20.24
N ILE A 337 -6.35 10.37 -20.16
CA ILE A 337 -5.43 11.42 -19.68
C ILE A 337 -5.54 12.68 -20.55
N LEU A 338 -5.47 12.53 -21.88
CA LEU A 338 -5.58 13.67 -22.81
C LEU A 338 -6.94 14.36 -22.72
N GLU A 339 -8.03 13.59 -22.61
CA GLU A 339 -9.38 14.16 -22.43
C GLU A 339 -9.47 15.02 -21.16
N ILE A 340 -8.90 14.56 -20.04
CA ILE A 340 -8.86 15.32 -18.78
C ILE A 340 -8.03 16.59 -18.94
N LEU A 341 -6.86 16.52 -19.58
CA LEU A 341 -5.99 17.67 -19.81
C LEU A 341 -6.67 18.72 -20.70
N THR A 342 -7.29 18.30 -21.81
CA THR A 342 -8.01 19.20 -22.73
C THR A 342 -9.20 19.85 -22.03
N ALA A 343 -10.03 19.08 -21.31
CA ALA A 343 -11.15 19.63 -20.55
C ALA A 343 -10.71 20.67 -19.50
N THR A 344 -9.52 20.49 -18.93
CA THR A 344 -8.93 21.41 -17.95
C THR A 344 -8.41 22.70 -18.59
N LEU A 345 -7.97 22.66 -19.85
CA LEU A 345 -7.54 23.85 -20.61
C LEU A 345 -8.74 24.66 -21.14
N ASP A 346 -9.82 23.98 -21.52
CA ASP A 346 -11.03 24.60 -22.08
C ASP A 346 -11.95 25.23 -21.01
N SER A 347 -11.87 24.75 -19.77
CA SER A 347 -12.58 25.35 -18.63
C SER A 347 -11.69 26.41 -17.98
N PRO A 348 -12.12 27.68 -17.81
CA PRO A 348 -11.42 28.60 -16.95
C PRO A 348 -11.45 28.01 -15.53
N LEU A 349 -10.29 27.51 -15.08
CA LEU A 349 -10.07 27.02 -13.73
C LEU A 349 -10.23 28.19 -12.76
N GLY A 350 -11.48 28.50 -12.38
CA GLY A 350 -11.79 29.60 -11.48
C GLY A 350 -13.22 30.11 -11.58
N LYS A 351 -14.15 29.41 -10.91
CA LYS A 351 -15.13 30.03 -10.02
C LYS A 351 -15.30 29.17 -8.79
#